data_AF-A0A962MGM8-F1
#
_entry.id   AF-A0A962MGM8-F1
#
_cell.length_a   1.000
_cell.length_b   1.000
_cell.length_c   1.000
_cell.angle_alpha   90.00
_cell.angle_beta   90.00
_cell.angle_gamma   90.00
#
_symmetry.space_group_name_H-M   'P 1'
#
loop_
_entity.id
_entity.type
_entity.pdbx_description
1 polymer ?
#
loop_
_entity_poly.entity_id
_entity_poly.type
_entity_poly.pdbx_seq_one_letter_code
_entity_poly.pdbx_strand_id
1 'polypeptide(L)'
;YAEDARQRMLFLRNNLAEYEVNVGVFYLERKAYIAAANRGKYVVENFSRTPAVERALALMSEAYIELGMQDLAQDSQRILAVNYPDSPYLARLDALRNGEEAPIIDERPSITSMLWDLL
;
A
#
# COMPACT_ATOMS: atom_id res chain seq x y z
N TYR A 1 28.64 3.38 -18.98
CA TYR A 1 28.73 3.04 -17.54
C TYR A 1 27.79 3.85 -16.66
N ALA A 2 27.70 5.19 -16.80
CA ALA A 2 26.81 6.00 -15.95
C ALA A 2 25.30 5.68 -16.08
N GLU A 3 24.82 5.37 -17.29
CA GLU A 3 23.41 5.01 -17.52
C GLU A 3 23.03 3.70 -16.82
N ASP A 4 23.82 2.63 -17.02
CA ASP A 4 23.61 1.34 -16.36
C ASP A 4 23.61 1.46 -14.82
N ALA A 5 24.51 2.27 -14.26
CA ALA A 5 24.54 2.52 -12.83
C ALA A 5 23.27 3.22 -12.32
N ARG A 6 22.69 4.16 -13.09
CA ARG A 6 21.42 4.81 -12.75
C ARG A 6 20.25 3.84 -12.78
N GLN A 7 20.18 2.97 -13.78
CA GLN A 7 19.13 1.95 -13.87
C GLN A 7 19.19 0.97 -12.69
N ARG A 8 20.39 0.52 -12.30
CA ARG A 8 20.58 -0.34 -11.12
C ARG A 8 20.17 0.37 -9.82
N MET A 9 20.51 1.65 -9.67
CA MET A 9 20.09 2.42 -8.49
C MET A 9 18.57 2.51 -8.40
N LEU A 10 17.89 2.80 -9.51
CA LEU A 10 16.43 2.87 -9.57
C LEU A 10 15.80 1.51 -9.22
N PHE A 11 16.33 0.43 -9.77
CA PHE A 11 15.90 -0.93 -9.45
C PHE A 11 16.04 -1.25 -7.95
N LEU A 12 17.20 -0.97 -7.36
CA LEU A 12 17.43 -1.20 -5.92
C LEU A 12 16.49 -0.35 -5.06
N ARG A 13 16.27 0.91 -5.44
CA ARG A 13 15.37 1.82 -4.72
C ARG A 13 13.92 1.32 -4.74
N ASN A 14 13.46 0.83 -5.89
CA ASN A 14 12.13 0.22 -6.01
C ASN A 14 12.03 -1.02 -5.12
N ASN A 15 13.02 -1.91 -5.14
CA ASN A 15 13.02 -3.12 -4.31
C ASN A 15 13.03 -2.81 -2.81
N LEU A 16 13.76 -1.79 -2.38
CA LEU A 16 13.78 -1.36 -0.97
C LEU A 16 12.42 -0.80 -0.55
N ALA A 17 11.78 0.01 -1.40
CA ALA A 17 10.45 0.53 -1.12
C ALA A 17 9.41 -0.59 -1.02
N GLU A 18 9.44 -1.55 -1.95
CA GLU A 18 8.57 -2.73 -1.93
C GLU A 18 8.79 -3.60 -0.69
N TYR A 19 10.06 -3.77 -0.27
CA TYR A 19 10.39 -4.49 0.95
C TYR A 19 9.75 -3.87 2.19
N GLU A 20 9.83 -2.55 2.35
CA GLU A 20 9.23 -1.83 3.47
C GLU A 20 7.70 -2.00 3.51
N VAL A 21 7.03 -1.91 2.36
CA VAL A 21 5.59 -2.16 2.27
C VAL A 21 5.26 -3.60 2.68
N ASN A 22 6.00 -4.60 2.20
CA ASN A 22 5.76 -6.00 2.55
C ASN A 22 5.93 -6.26 4.06
N VAL A 23 6.94 -5.64 4.69
CA VAL A 23 7.10 -5.68 6.15
C VAL A 23 5.94 -4.99 6.85
N GLY A 24 5.45 -3.89 6.30
CA GLY A 24 4.27 -3.18 6.78
C GLY A 24 3.00 -4.04 6.76
N VAL A 25 2.73 -4.73 5.65
CA VAL A 25 1.61 -5.68 5.50
C VAL A 25 1.71 -6.81 6.52
N PHE A 26 2.91 -7.37 6.71
CA PHE A 26 3.14 -8.38 7.74
C PHE A 26 2.79 -7.90 9.16
N TYR A 27 3.07 -6.63 9.47
CA TYR A 27 2.66 -6.02 10.75
C TYR A 27 1.16 -5.76 10.82
N LEU A 28 0.54 -5.34 9.72
CA LEU A 28 -0.90 -5.11 9.63
C LEU A 28 -1.70 -6.38 9.96
N GLU A 29 -1.34 -7.50 9.34
CA GLU A 29 -1.94 -8.83 9.59
C GLU A 29 -1.85 -9.25 11.08
N ARG A 30 -0.84 -8.76 11.79
CA ARG A 30 -0.59 -9.06 13.22
C ARG A 30 -1.15 -8.01 14.15
N LYS A 31 -1.97 -7.09 13.64
CA LYS A 31 -2.57 -5.98 14.38
C LYS A 31 -1.54 -5.03 15.00
N ALA A 32 -0.32 -5.02 14.47
CA ALA A 32 0.74 -4.09 14.87
C ALA A 32 0.63 -2.80 14.03
N TYR A 33 -0.50 -2.11 14.15
CA TYR A 33 -0.89 -1.01 13.26
C TYR A 33 0.08 0.18 13.27
N ILE A 34 0.62 0.55 14.44
CA ILE A 34 1.63 1.62 14.54
C ILE A 34 2.88 1.26 13.73
N ALA A 35 3.32 0.00 13.79
CA ALA A 35 4.48 -0.45 13.03
C ALA A 35 4.18 -0.46 11.52
N ALA A 36 2.99 -0.92 11.13
CA ALA A 36 2.53 -0.88 9.74
C ALA A 36 2.51 0.56 9.18
N ALA A 37 1.87 1.49 9.90
CA ALA A 37 1.82 2.91 9.51
C ALA A 37 3.22 3.52 9.39
N ASN A 38 4.13 3.21 10.32
CA ASN A 38 5.50 3.70 10.27
C ASN A 38 6.29 3.19 9.05
N ARG A 39 6.04 1.95 8.60
CA ARG A 39 6.64 1.41 7.37
C ARG A 39 6.15 2.14 6.13
N GLY A 40 4.84 2.35 6.00
CA GLY A 40 4.27 3.12 4.89
C GLY A 40 4.76 4.58 4.89
N LYS A 41 4.81 5.22 6.07
CA LYS A 41 5.34 6.58 6.22
C LYS A 41 6.79 6.67 5.75
N TYR A 42 7.63 5.70 6.13
CA TYR A 42 9.02 5.66 5.68
C TYR A 42 9.13 5.59 4.15
N VAL A 43 8.26 4.84 3.48
CA VAL A 43 8.21 4.77 2.00
C VAL A 43 7.79 6.10 1.39
N VAL A 44 6.76 6.76 1.91
CA VAL A 44 6.31 8.07 1.40
C VAL A 44 7.42 9.13 1.55
N GLU A 45 8.13 9.14 2.69
CA GLU A 45 9.18 10.13 2.97
C GLU A 45 10.47 9.86 2.18
N ASN A 46 10.89 8.59 2.06
CA ASN A 46 12.21 8.24 1.55
C ASN A 46 12.19 7.70 0.12
N PHE A 47 11.04 7.24 -0.37
CA PHE A 47 10.87 6.55 -1.65
C PHE A 47 9.69 7.08 -2.48
N SER A 48 9.35 8.36 -2.33
CA SER A 48 8.23 9.07 -3.02
C SER A 48 8.16 8.95 -4.55
N ARG A 49 9.24 8.53 -5.23
CA ARG A 49 9.29 8.34 -6.69
C ARG A 49 9.15 6.88 -7.13
N THR A 50 8.93 5.97 -6.19
CA THR A 50 8.78 4.54 -6.47
C THR A 50 7.30 4.19 -6.64
N PRO A 51 6.97 3.16 -7.44
CA PRO A 51 5.59 2.68 -7.55
C PRO A 51 4.97 2.25 -6.21
N ALA A 52 5.79 1.78 -5.27
CA ALA A 52 5.38 1.31 -3.95
C ALA A 52 4.64 2.36 -3.09
N VAL A 53 4.72 3.66 -3.45
CA VAL A 53 4.04 4.75 -2.74
C VAL A 53 2.53 4.56 -2.69
N GLU A 54 1.92 4.05 -3.76
CA GLU A 54 0.49 3.75 -3.80
C GLU A 54 0.10 2.78 -2.68
N ARG A 55 0.79 1.62 -2.61
CA ARG A 55 0.55 0.61 -1.58
C ARG A 55 0.89 1.13 -0.18
N ALA A 56 1.92 1.97 -0.06
CA ALA A 56 2.31 2.56 1.22
C ALA A 56 1.24 3.49 1.78
N LEU A 57 0.61 4.31 0.92
CA LEU A 57 -0.50 5.19 1.32
C LEU A 57 -1.73 4.36 1.74
N ALA A 58 -2.04 3.29 1.01
CA ALA A 58 -3.10 2.36 1.37
C ALA A 58 -2.84 1.68 2.73
N LEU A 59 -1.63 1.15 2.93
CA LEU A 59 -1.18 0.54 4.19
C LEU A 59 -1.29 1.52 5.36
N MET A 60 -0.86 2.78 5.18
CA MET A 60 -1.00 3.82 6.20
C MET A 60 -2.47 4.09 6.51
N SER A 61 -3.30 4.25 5.48
CA SER A 61 -4.74 4.49 5.65
C SER A 61 -5.41 3.36 6.42
N GLU A 62 -5.18 2.10 6.03
CA GLU A 62 -5.76 0.93 6.71
C GLU A 62 -5.29 0.86 8.17
N ALA A 63 -3.99 1.03 8.42
CA ALA A 63 -3.46 1.06 9.78
C ALA A 63 -4.07 2.20 10.64
N TYR A 64 -4.30 3.38 10.07
CA TYR A 64 -4.92 4.49 10.78
C TYR A 64 -6.41 4.28 11.05
N ILE A 65 -7.14 3.63 10.14
CA ILE A 65 -8.54 3.22 10.36
C ILE A 65 -8.61 2.29 11.57
N GLU A 66 -7.78 1.26 11.59
CA GLU A 66 -7.72 0.27 12.67
C GLU A 66 -7.31 0.88 14.03
N LEU A 67 -6.52 1.95 14.01
CA LEU A 67 -6.15 2.72 15.21
C LEU A 67 -7.21 3.75 15.64
N GLY A 68 -8.28 3.95 14.86
CA GLY A 68 -9.28 5.00 15.09
C GLY A 68 -8.77 6.42 14.83
N MET A 69 -7.65 6.57 14.12
CA MET A 69 -7.03 7.86 13.78
C MET A 69 -7.64 8.42 12.49
N GLN A 70 -8.91 8.84 12.57
CA GLN A 70 -9.73 9.17 11.39
C GLN A 70 -9.14 10.28 10.50
N ASP A 71 -8.57 11.33 11.10
CA ASP A 71 -7.97 12.44 10.33
C ASP A 71 -6.80 11.96 9.48
N LEU A 72 -5.89 11.18 10.06
CA LEU A 72 -4.74 10.62 9.36
C LEU A 72 -5.15 9.61 8.29
N ALA A 73 -6.16 8.78 8.58
CA ALA A 73 -6.72 7.85 7.60
C ALA A 73 -7.31 8.59 6.40
N GLN A 74 -8.11 9.64 6.64
CA GLN A 74 -8.71 10.43 5.56
C GLN A 74 -7.66 11.19 4.76
N ASP A 75 -6.62 11.73 5.41
CA ASP A 75 -5.56 12.44 4.73
C ASP A 75 -4.73 11.51 3.84
N SER A 76 -4.33 10.32 4.34
CA SER A 76 -3.60 9.35 3.52
C SER A 76 -4.46 8.80 2.38
N GLN A 77 -5.73 8.48 2.62
CA GLN A 77 -6.67 8.07 1.59
C GLN A 77 -6.90 9.17 0.53
N ARG A 78 -6.99 10.45 0.95
CA ARG A 78 -7.14 11.58 0.02
C ARG A 78 -5.91 11.71 -0.88
N ILE A 79 -4.71 11.60 -0.31
CA ILE A 79 -3.47 11.63 -1.10
C ILE A 79 -3.43 10.46 -2.07
N LEU A 80 -3.85 9.26 -1.64
CA LEU A 80 -3.99 8.11 -2.52
C LEU A 80 -4.95 8.42 -3.68
N ALA A 81 -6.17 8.88 -3.39
CA ALA A 81 -7.19 9.17 -4.41
C ALA A 81 -6.77 10.25 -5.41
N VAL A 82 -6.05 11.29 -4.94
CA VAL A 82 -5.57 12.38 -5.80
C VAL A 82 -4.48 11.92 -6.77
N ASN A 83 -3.57 11.05 -6.31
CA ASN A 83 -2.42 10.62 -7.12
C ASN A 83 -2.67 9.31 -7.89
N TYR A 84 -3.58 8.47 -7.38
CA TYR A 84 -3.91 7.14 -7.88
C TYR A 84 -5.44 6.94 -7.84
N PRO A 85 -6.20 7.68 -8.67
CA PRO A 85 -7.67 7.63 -8.64
C PRO A 85 -8.24 6.25 -8.99
N ASP A 86 -7.50 5.46 -9.77
CA ASP A 86 -7.88 4.09 -10.17
C ASP A 86 -7.31 3.02 -9.23
N SER A 87 -6.82 3.41 -8.05
CA SER A 87 -6.19 2.50 -7.11
C SER A 87 -7.19 1.46 -6.57
N PRO A 88 -6.87 0.16 -6.61
CA PRO A 88 -7.77 -0.89 -6.12
C PRO A 88 -8.00 -0.80 -4.60
N TYR A 89 -7.12 -0.12 -3.87
CA TYR A 89 -7.24 0.03 -2.42
C TYR A 89 -8.35 1.00 -2.00
N LEU A 90 -8.79 1.92 -2.88
CA LEU A 90 -9.80 2.92 -2.51
C LEU A 90 -11.12 2.28 -2.06
N ALA A 91 -11.63 1.32 -2.84
CA ALA A 91 -12.86 0.60 -2.51
C ALA A 91 -12.75 -0.16 -1.17
N ARG A 92 -11.57 -0.74 -0.90
CA ARG A 92 -11.29 -1.40 0.37
C ARG A 92 -11.30 -0.43 1.55
N LEU A 93 -10.65 0.71 1.41
CA LEU A 93 -10.56 1.72 2.47
C LEU A 93 -11.93 2.32 2.79
N ASP A 94 -12.77 2.53 1.78
CA ASP A 94 -14.15 3.00 1.98
C ASP A 94 -14.97 1.96 2.76
N ALA A 95 -14.91 0.69 2.38
CA ALA A 95 -15.58 -0.40 3.10
C ALA A 95 -15.14 -0.48 4.57
N LEU A 96 -13.82 -0.46 4.83
CA LEU A 96 -13.27 -0.50 6.18
C LEU A 96 -13.74 0.66 7.05
N ARG A 97 -13.78 1.88 6.50
CA ARG A 97 -14.26 3.07 7.23
C ARG A 97 -15.74 3.00 7.59
N ASN A 98 -16.54 2.34 6.75
CA ASN A 98 -17.97 2.16 6.96
C ASN A 98 -18.30 0.95 7.86
N GLY A 99 -17.29 0.17 8.27
CA GLY A 99 -17.48 -1.07 9.02
C GLY A 99 -18.04 -2.21 8.19
N GLU A 100 -17.88 -2.14 6.86
CA GLU A 100 -18.29 -3.17 5.91
C GLU A 100 -17.17 -4.20 5.71
N GLU A 101 -17.54 -5.37 5.17
CA GLU A 101 -16.55 -6.37 4.81
C GLU A 101 -15.71 -5.87 3.64
N ALA A 102 -14.41 -5.76 3.86
CA ALA A 102 -13.48 -5.25 2.88
C ALA A 102 -13.29 -6.22 1.71
N PRO A 103 -13.35 -5.76 0.44
CA PRO A 103 -13.01 -6.59 -0.71
C PRO A 103 -11.59 -7.14 -0.59
N ILE A 104 -11.43 -8.38 -1.05
CA ILE A 104 -10.13 -9.03 -1.17
C ILE A 104 -9.40 -8.39 -2.34
N ILE A 105 -8.26 -7.75 -2.05
CA ILE A 105 -7.37 -7.22 -3.09
C ILE A 105 -6.35 -8.30 -3.39
N ASP A 106 -6.48 -8.91 -4.55
CA ASP A 106 -5.55 -9.95 -4.98
C ASP A 106 -4.34 -9.32 -5.68
N GLU A 107 -3.32 -8.96 -4.90
CA GLU A 107 -2.07 -8.40 -5.43
C GLU A 107 -1.22 -9.45 -6.17
N ARG A 108 -1.51 -10.74 -5.99
CA ARG A 108 -0.83 -11.86 -6.67
C ARG A 108 -1.86 -12.95 -6.96
N PRO A 109 -2.54 -12.86 -8.11
CA PRO A 109 -3.62 -13.76 -8.41
C PRO A 109 -3.20 -15.20 -8.22
N SER A 110 -3.84 -15.89 -7.27
CA SER A 110 -3.69 -17.32 -7.15
C SER A 110 -4.16 -17.95 -8.47
N ILE A 111 -3.58 -19.10 -8.86
CA ILE A 111 -4.05 -19.82 -10.05
C ILE A 111 -5.57 -20.06 -9.96
N THR A 112 -6.09 -20.25 -8.75
CA THR A 112 -7.51 -20.39 -8.48
C THR A 112 -8.29 -19.13 -8.84
N SER A 113 -7.87 -17.93 -8.45
CA SER A 113 -8.57 -16.68 -8.82
C SER A 113 -8.52 -16.41 -10.33
N MET A 114 -7.37 -16.63 -10.99
CA MET A 114 -7.23 -16.45 -12.45
C MET A 114 -8.10 -17.41 -13.29
N LEU A 115 -8.37 -18.62 -12.79
CA LEU A 115 -9.18 -19.61 -13.50
C LEU A 115 -10.67 -19.28 -13.52
N TRP A 116 -11.17 -18.50 -12.55
CA TRP A 116 -12.56 -18.07 -12.50
C TRP A 116 -12.85 -16.89 -13.44
N ASP A 117 -11.85 -16.07 -13.77
CA ASP A 117 -11.99 -14.92 -14.70
C ASP A 117 -12.08 -15.34 -16.18
N LEU A 118 -11.83 -16.62 -16.49
CA LEU A 118 -11.84 -17.18 -17.86
C LEU A 118 -13.12 -17.99 -18.19
N LEU A 119 -14.10 -18.03 -17.29
CA LEU A 119 -15.38 -18.74 -17.45
C LEU A 119 -16.56 -17.76 -17.41
#